data_AF-A0A1B9F6U2-F1
#
_entry.id   AF-A0A1B9F6U2-F1
#
_cell.length_a   1.000
_cell.length_b   1.000
_cell.length_c   1.000
_cell.angle_alpha   90.00
_cell.angle_beta   90.00
_cell.angle_gamma   90.00
#
_symmetry.space_group_name_H-M   'P 1'
#
loop_
_entity.id
_entity.type
_entity.pdbx_description
1 polymer ?
#
loop_
_entity_poly.entity_id
_entity_poly.type
_entity_poly.pdbx_seq_one_letter_code
_entity_poly.pdbx_strand_id
1 'polypeptide(L)'
;MNLSGEIRKAAAFLLRDLQLAMGYPLKFASQLVGILASTFMFYYISRLVDQNGSGSLAAYGGNYFPFLLVGIALSDYLMFSINALSNEVRKAQVIGTFEAILVTPTHPSLILFSSCLYSFLFTSVRILFYFLAGTVLFGVRFPPISLSALTVSLILTILPFLGIGLLSAAIIIVFKQGNPLTWIFGSFSGLLSGVFYPVSVLPHWLQPFAAFIPLTYGLDAVRKVLLTGAGILEVSHQLLVLLFFSIVFLGVGLAAVAYALKIARKDGTLLYY
;
A
#
# COMPACT_ATOMS: atom_id res chain seq x y z
N MET A 1 22.88 -20.72 -0.45
CA MET A 1 22.39 -19.38 -0.90
C MET A 1 23.46 -18.35 -0.55
N ASN A 2 23.97 -17.60 -1.53
CA ASN A 2 24.99 -16.57 -1.29
C ASN A 2 24.31 -15.22 -1.10
N LEU A 3 24.14 -14.78 0.15
CA LEU A 3 23.41 -13.57 0.54
C LEU A 3 23.89 -12.32 -0.21
N SER A 4 25.21 -12.22 -0.45
CA SER A 4 25.82 -11.12 -1.19
C SER A 4 25.34 -11.03 -2.65
N GLY A 5 25.09 -12.18 -3.27
CA GLY A 5 24.59 -12.27 -4.65
C GLY A 5 23.12 -11.86 -4.76
N GLU A 6 22.30 -12.20 -3.76
CA GLU A 6 20.88 -11.82 -3.73
C GLU A 6 20.70 -10.32 -3.52
N ILE A 7 21.47 -9.72 -2.60
CA ILE A 7 21.46 -8.27 -2.38
C ILE A 7 21.88 -7.52 -3.64
N ARG A 8 22.93 -7.99 -4.33
CA ARG A 8 23.39 -7.38 -5.59
C ARG A 8 22.31 -7.45 -6.68
N LYS A 9 21.56 -8.54 -6.76
CA LYS A 9 20.42 -8.67 -7.67
C LYS A 9 19.31 -7.67 -7.31
N ALA A 10 18.91 -7.59 -6.05
CA ALA A 10 17.90 -6.64 -5.60
C ALA A 10 18.29 -5.17 -5.91
N ALA A 11 19.56 -4.82 -5.65
CA ALA A 11 20.11 -3.51 -5.99
C ALA A 11 20.09 -3.25 -7.51
N ALA A 12 20.40 -4.25 -8.34
CA ALA A 12 20.35 -4.11 -9.79
C ALA A 12 18.92 -3.83 -10.31
N PHE A 13 17.90 -4.50 -9.75
CA PHE A 13 16.49 -4.21 -10.06
C PHE A 13 16.12 -2.78 -9.67
N LEU A 14 16.50 -2.35 -8.46
CA LEU A 14 16.25 -0.99 -7.99
C LEU A 14 16.90 0.06 -8.90
N LEU A 15 18.17 -0.12 -9.26
CA LEU A 15 18.89 0.81 -10.13
C LEU A 15 18.28 0.87 -11.53
N ARG A 16 17.91 -0.29 -12.10
CA ARG A 16 17.20 -0.36 -13.38
C ARG A 16 15.91 0.44 -13.35
N ASP A 17 15.07 0.22 -12.33
CA ASP A 17 13.77 0.87 -12.25
C ASP A 17 13.88 2.36 -11.95
N LEU A 18 14.90 2.77 -11.18
CA LEU A 18 15.25 4.16 -10.96
C LEU A 18 15.72 4.84 -12.26
N GLN A 19 16.59 4.21 -13.04
CA GLN A 19 17.02 4.71 -14.35
C GLN A 19 15.86 4.86 -15.32
N LEU A 20 14.96 3.87 -15.37
CA LEU A 20 13.73 3.96 -16.14
C LEU A 20 12.89 5.16 -15.67
N ALA A 21 12.67 5.31 -14.37
CA ALA A 21 11.88 6.41 -13.83
C ALA A 21 12.47 7.80 -14.13
N MET A 22 13.79 7.95 -14.09
CA MET A 22 14.48 9.19 -14.48
C MET A 22 14.28 9.52 -15.96
N GLY A 23 14.09 8.52 -16.82
CA GLY A 23 13.75 8.69 -18.22
C GLY A 23 12.31 9.19 -18.48
N TYR A 24 11.42 9.15 -17.48
CA TYR A 24 10.02 9.58 -17.60
C TYR A 24 9.66 10.72 -16.62
N PRO A 25 10.27 11.91 -16.75
CA PRO A 25 10.04 13.03 -15.82
C PRO A 25 8.57 13.46 -15.78
N LEU A 26 7.85 13.34 -16.91
CA LEU A 26 6.44 13.71 -16.99
C LEU A 26 5.55 12.84 -16.10
N LYS A 27 5.87 11.55 -15.94
CA LYS A 27 5.14 10.63 -15.04
C LYS A 27 5.32 11.02 -13.58
N PHE A 28 6.54 11.42 -13.21
CA PHE A 28 6.83 11.91 -11.88
C PHE A 28 6.11 13.24 -11.60
N ALA A 29 6.20 14.18 -12.53
CA ALA A 29 5.55 15.48 -12.42
C ALA A 29 4.03 15.36 -12.30
N SER A 30 3.39 14.51 -13.12
CA SER A 30 1.93 14.30 -13.07
C SER A 30 1.47 13.71 -11.75
N GLN A 31 2.28 12.86 -11.11
CA GLN A 31 1.98 12.33 -9.79
C GLN A 31 2.07 13.40 -8.70
N LEU A 32 3.08 14.27 -8.73
CA LEU A 32 3.18 15.39 -7.79
C LEU A 32 2.02 16.38 -7.96
N VAL A 33 1.67 16.71 -9.21
CA VAL A 33 0.49 17.53 -9.51
C VAL A 33 -0.78 16.86 -8.99
N GLY A 34 -0.91 15.53 -9.16
CA GLY A 34 -2.04 14.77 -8.62
C GLY A 34 -2.14 14.81 -7.10
N ILE A 35 -1.00 14.71 -6.39
CA ILE A 35 -0.93 14.84 -4.92
C ILE A 35 -1.34 16.25 -4.49
N LEU A 36 -0.82 17.29 -5.15
CA LEU A 36 -1.17 18.68 -4.82
C LEU A 36 -2.64 18.96 -5.09
N ALA A 37 -3.16 18.54 -6.25
CA ALA A 37 -4.55 18.71 -6.62
C ALA A 37 -5.50 17.99 -5.65
N SER A 38 -5.20 16.74 -5.31
CA SER A 38 -6.01 15.98 -4.35
C SER A 38 -5.96 16.60 -2.96
N THR A 39 -4.78 16.96 -2.46
CA THR A 39 -4.62 17.61 -1.15
C THR A 39 -5.38 18.93 -1.10
N PHE A 40 -5.30 19.74 -2.16
CA PHE A 40 -6.05 21.00 -2.26
C PHE A 40 -7.56 20.76 -2.28
N MET A 41 -8.03 19.85 -3.13
CA MET A 41 -9.46 19.49 -3.20
C MET A 41 -9.98 19.05 -1.82
N PHE A 42 -9.27 18.16 -1.15
CA PHE A 42 -9.67 17.64 0.14
C PHE A 42 -9.57 18.66 1.28
N TYR A 43 -8.65 19.62 1.19
CA TYR A 43 -8.60 20.75 2.12
C TYR A 43 -9.87 21.59 2.04
N TYR A 44 -10.33 21.94 0.85
CA TYR A 44 -11.57 22.71 0.71
C TYR A 44 -12.80 21.89 1.11
N ILE A 45 -12.84 20.59 0.81
CA ILE A 45 -13.89 19.69 1.33
C ILE A 45 -13.89 19.70 2.86
N SER A 46 -12.71 19.66 3.50
CA SER A 46 -12.66 19.64 4.96
C SER A 46 -13.26 20.89 5.61
N ARG A 47 -13.18 22.06 4.96
CA ARG A 47 -13.82 23.29 5.45
C ARG A 47 -15.34 23.28 5.38
N LEU A 48 -15.93 22.40 4.56
CA LEU A 48 -17.38 22.18 4.53
C LEU A 48 -17.83 21.30 5.71
N VAL A 49 -16.96 20.37 6.15
CA VAL A 49 -17.27 19.38 7.19
C VAL A 49 -16.99 19.91 8.60
N ASP A 50 -15.93 20.69 8.79
CA ASP A 50 -15.50 21.21 10.11
C ASP A 50 -16.55 22.12 10.79
N GLN A 51 -17.55 22.60 10.06
CA GLN A 51 -18.59 23.49 10.60
C GLN A 51 -19.50 22.82 11.64
N ASN A 52 -19.48 21.48 11.75
CA ASN A 52 -20.39 20.71 12.62
C ASN A 52 -19.71 19.87 13.71
N GLY A 53 -18.43 20.13 14.05
CA GLY A 53 -17.79 19.66 15.29
C GLY A 53 -18.07 18.21 15.67
N SER A 54 -17.69 17.25 14.82
CA SER A 54 -17.97 15.84 15.10
C SER A 54 -17.07 15.31 16.22
N GLY A 55 -17.64 15.08 17.41
CA GLY A 55 -16.94 14.47 18.56
C GLY A 55 -16.29 13.11 18.27
N SER A 56 -16.66 12.46 17.16
CA SER A 56 -16.04 11.23 16.65
C SER A 56 -14.57 11.37 16.26
N LEU A 57 -14.06 12.60 16.02
CA LEU A 57 -12.65 12.86 15.68
C LEU A 57 -11.76 13.15 16.90
N ALA A 58 -12.33 13.25 18.11
CA ALA A 58 -11.58 13.61 19.32
C ALA A 58 -10.41 12.65 19.59
N ALA A 59 -10.58 11.36 19.28
CA ALA A 59 -9.54 10.33 19.42
C ALA A 59 -8.32 10.54 18.49
N TYR A 60 -8.41 11.44 17.51
CA TYR A 60 -7.38 11.70 16.50
C TYR A 60 -6.89 13.15 16.49
N GLY A 61 -7.13 13.91 17.56
CA GLY A 61 -6.75 15.32 17.65
C GLY A 61 -7.79 16.31 17.07
N GLY A 62 -9.01 15.85 16.77
CA GLY A 62 -10.19 16.68 16.54
C GLY A 62 -10.29 17.40 15.19
N ASN A 63 -9.20 17.52 14.43
CA ASN A 63 -9.18 18.23 13.15
C ASN A 63 -9.46 17.27 11.98
N TYR A 64 -10.44 17.61 11.14
CA TYR A 64 -10.83 16.74 10.03
C TYR A 64 -9.78 16.67 8.90
N PHE A 65 -9.12 17.79 8.58
CA PHE A 65 -8.15 17.81 7.48
C PHE A 65 -6.92 16.90 7.73
N PRO A 66 -6.20 16.98 8.87
CA PRO A 66 -5.09 16.07 9.14
C PRO A 66 -5.53 14.60 9.18
N PHE A 67 -6.71 14.32 9.73
CA PHE A 67 -7.30 12.97 9.73
C PHE A 67 -7.45 12.41 8.31
N LEU A 68 -8.00 13.22 7.41
CA LEU A 68 -8.24 12.85 6.03
C LEU A 68 -6.95 12.79 5.22
N LEU A 69 -6.00 13.72 5.44
CA LEU A 69 -4.69 13.74 4.80
C LEU A 69 -3.92 12.42 5.04
N VAL A 70 -3.87 11.95 6.29
CA VAL A 70 -3.28 10.65 6.62
C VAL A 70 -4.05 9.52 5.93
N GLY A 71 -5.39 9.64 5.89
CA GLY A 71 -6.28 8.70 5.20
C GLY A 71 -5.93 8.50 3.74
N ILE A 72 -5.92 9.58 2.97
CA ILE A 72 -5.66 9.56 1.52
C ILE A 72 -4.22 9.13 1.22
N ALA A 73 -3.24 9.60 2.00
CA ALA A 73 -1.84 9.25 1.80
C ALA A 73 -1.59 7.75 2.02
N LEU A 74 -2.16 7.18 3.09
CA LEU A 74 -2.03 5.76 3.39
C LEU A 74 -2.83 4.90 2.41
N SER A 75 -4.04 5.33 2.03
CA SER A 75 -4.86 4.62 1.03
C SER A 75 -4.17 4.55 -0.34
N ASP A 76 -3.59 5.66 -0.80
CA ASP A 76 -2.79 5.71 -2.04
C ASP A 76 -1.59 4.77 -1.97
N TYR A 77 -0.88 4.74 -0.83
CA TYR A 77 0.25 3.83 -0.65
C TYR A 77 -0.16 2.37 -0.75
N LEU A 78 -1.27 1.99 -0.11
CA LEU A 78 -1.74 0.62 -0.12
C LEU A 78 -2.28 0.20 -1.48
N MET A 79 -2.98 1.09 -2.20
CA MET A 79 -3.35 0.80 -3.58
C MET A 79 -2.13 0.58 -4.46
N PHE A 80 -1.08 1.39 -4.30
CA PHE A 80 0.16 1.18 -5.03
C PHE A 80 0.81 -0.17 -4.67
N SER A 81 0.78 -0.56 -3.39
CA SER A 81 1.35 -1.82 -2.90
C SER A 81 0.66 -3.06 -3.48
N ILE A 82 -0.68 -3.07 -3.55
CA ILE A 82 -1.45 -4.18 -4.16
C ILE A 82 -1.13 -4.29 -5.66
N ASN A 83 -1.01 -3.15 -6.34
CA ASN A 83 -0.78 -3.09 -7.78
C ASN A 83 0.66 -3.40 -8.19
N ALA A 84 1.65 -3.19 -7.31
CA ALA A 84 3.06 -3.31 -7.65
C ALA A 84 3.41 -4.69 -8.24
N LEU A 85 3.06 -5.77 -7.53
CA LEU A 85 3.41 -7.12 -7.98
C LEU A 85 2.63 -7.56 -9.22
N SER A 86 1.32 -7.28 -9.23
CA SER A 86 0.44 -7.65 -10.33
C SER A 86 0.82 -6.95 -11.64
N ASN A 87 1.19 -5.67 -11.56
CA ASN A 87 1.68 -4.91 -12.69
C ASN A 87 3.03 -5.43 -13.20
N GLU A 88 3.97 -5.78 -12.32
CA GLU A 88 5.26 -6.33 -12.75
C GLU A 88 5.11 -7.69 -13.45
N VAL A 89 4.24 -8.57 -12.94
CA VAL A 89 3.91 -9.83 -13.62
C VAL A 89 3.27 -9.58 -14.98
N ARG A 90 2.26 -8.71 -15.05
CA ARG A 90 1.57 -8.41 -16.32
C ARG A 90 2.51 -7.75 -17.32
N LYS A 91 3.38 -6.84 -16.87
CA LYS A 91 4.39 -6.20 -17.70
C LYS A 91 5.36 -7.23 -18.28
N ALA A 92 5.86 -8.15 -17.45
CA ALA A 92 6.74 -9.22 -17.92
C ALA A 92 6.04 -10.15 -18.93
N GLN A 93 4.74 -10.40 -18.76
CA GLN A 93 3.93 -11.16 -19.72
C GLN A 93 3.80 -10.41 -21.05
N VAL A 94 3.37 -9.14 -21.02
CA VAL A 94 3.14 -8.33 -22.23
C VAL A 94 4.42 -8.13 -23.04
N ILE A 95 5.58 -7.98 -22.38
CA ILE A 95 6.88 -7.82 -23.06
C ILE A 95 7.45 -9.19 -23.51
N GLY A 96 6.84 -10.31 -23.12
CA GLY A 96 7.29 -11.65 -23.48
C GLY A 96 8.51 -12.15 -22.70
N THR A 97 8.87 -11.51 -21.58
CA THR A 97 10.06 -11.85 -20.78
C THR A 97 9.74 -12.73 -19.57
N PHE A 98 8.47 -13.05 -19.33
CA PHE A 98 8.03 -13.78 -18.14
C PHE A 98 8.71 -15.16 -18.03
N GLU A 99 8.84 -15.89 -19.14
CA GLU A 99 9.50 -17.19 -19.18
C GLU A 99 11.00 -17.11 -18.93
N ALA A 100 11.66 -16.16 -19.60
CA ALA A 100 13.09 -15.91 -19.42
C ALA A 100 13.41 -15.65 -17.94
N ILE A 101 12.55 -14.89 -17.25
CA ILE A 101 12.64 -14.63 -15.81
C ILE A 101 12.53 -15.93 -14.99
N LEU A 102 11.59 -16.81 -15.33
CA LEU A 102 11.35 -18.07 -14.60
C LEU A 102 12.41 -19.15 -14.81
N VAL A 103 13.18 -19.08 -15.91
CA VAL A 103 14.29 -20.00 -16.21
C VAL A 103 15.61 -19.52 -15.60
N THR A 104 15.68 -18.27 -15.11
CA THR A 104 16.88 -17.81 -14.41
C THR A 104 17.17 -18.65 -13.15
N PRO A 105 18.43 -18.78 -12.73
CA PRO A 105 18.80 -19.46 -11.48
C PRO A 105 18.44 -18.63 -10.23
N THR A 106 17.40 -17.80 -10.30
CA THR A 106 16.94 -16.93 -9.24
C THR A 106 15.54 -17.34 -8.81
N HIS A 107 15.32 -17.49 -7.50
CA HIS A 107 14.02 -17.90 -6.99
C HIS A 107 12.94 -16.86 -7.41
N PRO A 108 11.78 -17.28 -7.93
CA PRO A 108 10.74 -16.35 -8.39
C PRO A 108 10.32 -15.33 -7.33
N SER A 109 10.27 -15.75 -6.05
CA SER A 109 9.99 -14.87 -4.92
C SER A 109 10.98 -13.72 -4.82
N LEU A 110 12.29 -13.97 -4.95
CA LEU A 110 13.32 -12.92 -4.90
C LEU A 110 13.15 -11.93 -6.05
N ILE A 111 12.79 -12.40 -7.24
CA ILE A 111 12.55 -11.54 -8.41
C ILE A 111 11.34 -10.63 -8.16
N LEU A 112 10.24 -11.19 -7.67
CA LEU A 112 9.03 -10.42 -7.36
C LEU A 112 9.29 -9.37 -6.27
N PHE A 113 9.95 -9.73 -5.17
CA PHE A 113 10.30 -8.78 -4.11
C PHE A 113 11.26 -7.70 -4.61
N SER A 114 12.29 -8.08 -5.37
CA SER A 114 13.27 -7.13 -5.94
C SER A 114 12.61 -6.14 -6.90
N SER A 115 11.67 -6.60 -7.73
CA SER A 115 10.94 -5.75 -8.70
C SER A 115 10.02 -4.74 -8.02
N CYS A 116 9.61 -5.00 -6.78
CA CYS A 116 8.75 -4.08 -6.04
C CYS A 116 9.53 -3.10 -5.16
N LEU A 117 10.84 -3.28 -4.99
CA LEU A 117 11.64 -2.48 -4.08
C LEU A 117 11.62 -0.99 -4.46
N TYR A 118 11.80 -0.69 -5.76
CA TYR A 118 11.66 0.67 -6.28
C TYR A 118 10.26 1.23 -6.00
N SER A 119 9.23 0.43 -6.28
CA SER A 119 7.83 0.79 -6.06
C SER A 119 7.54 1.20 -4.61
N PHE A 120 8.07 0.45 -3.62
CA PHE A 120 7.93 0.79 -2.20
C PHE A 120 8.68 2.07 -1.82
N LEU A 121 9.94 2.20 -2.25
CA LEU A 121 10.74 3.41 -1.97
C LEU A 121 10.08 4.65 -2.55
N PHE A 122 9.63 4.56 -3.80
CA PHE A 122 8.97 5.64 -4.49
C PHE A 122 7.67 6.07 -3.79
N THR A 123 6.88 5.11 -3.33
CA THR A 123 5.62 5.39 -2.64
C THR A 123 5.85 5.96 -1.24
N SER A 124 6.92 5.54 -0.56
CA SER A 124 7.34 6.16 0.71
C SER A 124 7.68 7.64 0.51
N VAL A 125 8.37 7.98 -0.58
CA VAL A 125 8.64 9.37 -0.97
C VAL A 125 7.33 10.11 -1.29
N ARG A 126 6.35 9.49 -1.96
CA ARG A 126 5.03 10.09 -2.22
C ARG A 126 4.26 10.43 -0.94
N ILE A 127 4.27 9.56 0.08
CA ILE A 127 3.67 9.87 1.38
C ILE A 127 4.33 11.12 2.00
N LEU A 128 5.65 11.23 1.93
CA LEU A 128 6.35 12.42 2.42
C LEU A 128 5.88 13.68 1.69
N PHE A 129 5.61 13.60 0.39
CA PHE A 129 5.03 14.73 -0.36
C PHE A 129 3.62 15.10 0.09
N TYR A 130 2.74 14.14 0.41
CA TYR A 130 1.44 14.44 1.00
C TYR A 130 1.58 15.24 2.30
N PHE A 131 2.45 14.77 3.20
CA PHE A 131 2.65 15.45 4.47
C PHE A 131 3.33 16.81 4.30
N LEU A 132 4.33 16.93 3.41
CA LEU A 132 4.96 18.20 3.10
C LEU A 132 3.96 19.21 2.51
N ALA A 133 3.09 18.77 1.59
CA ALA A 133 2.03 19.61 1.06
C ALA A 133 1.06 20.05 2.18
N GLY A 134 0.67 19.12 3.07
CA GLY A 134 -0.16 19.40 4.24
C GLY A 134 0.43 20.44 5.19
N THR A 135 1.72 20.31 5.53
CA THR A 135 2.39 21.23 6.47
C THR A 135 2.69 22.58 5.85
N VAL A 136 3.25 22.62 4.63
CA VAL A 136 3.71 23.86 3.98
C VAL A 136 2.55 24.69 3.44
N LEU A 137 1.56 24.06 2.78
CA LEU A 137 0.48 24.78 2.12
C LEU A 137 -0.70 25.07 3.05
N PHE A 138 -0.96 24.17 4.01
CA PHE A 138 -2.19 24.19 4.82
C PHE A 138 -1.92 24.31 6.32
N GLY A 139 -0.65 24.39 6.74
CA GLY A 139 -0.27 24.67 8.12
C GLY A 139 -0.56 23.52 9.10
N VAL A 140 -0.67 22.28 8.62
CA VAL A 140 -0.84 21.11 9.50
C VAL A 140 0.35 21.01 10.46
N ARG A 141 0.07 20.89 11.76
CA ARG A 141 1.08 20.71 12.80
C ARG A 141 0.98 19.30 13.35
N PHE A 142 2.08 18.56 13.26
CA PHE A 142 2.19 17.26 13.90
C PHE A 142 2.86 17.41 15.28
N PRO A 143 2.35 16.76 16.34
CA PRO A 143 3.04 16.69 17.63
C PRO A 143 4.37 15.94 17.51
N PRO A 144 5.22 15.93 18.56
CA PRO A 144 6.41 15.09 18.59
C PRO A 144 6.07 13.62 18.31
N ILE A 145 6.66 13.06 17.25
CA ILE A 145 6.32 11.73 16.73
C ILE A 145 7.30 10.70 17.28
N SER A 146 6.77 9.59 17.78
CA SER A 146 7.58 8.40 18.04
C SER A 146 7.97 7.73 16.72
N LEU A 147 9.21 7.95 16.27
CA LEU A 147 9.72 7.39 15.00
C LEU A 147 9.66 5.87 14.97
N SER A 148 9.89 5.20 16.11
CA SER A 148 9.79 3.75 16.21
C SER A 148 8.35 3.28 16.04
N ALA A 149 7.38 3.90 16.72
CA ALA A 149 5.97 3.58 16.58
C ALA A 149 5.48 3.81 15.14
N LEU A 150 5.90 4.91 14.51
CA LEU A 150 5.53 5.23 13.13
C LEU A 150 6.09 4.18 12.16
N THR A 151 7.37 3.85 12.29
CA THR A 151 8.05 2.90 11.40
C THR A 151 7.42 1.51 11.50
N VAL A 152 7.18 1.02 12.72
CA VAL A 152 6.55 -0.29 12.93
C VAL A 152 5.11 -0.29 12.42
N SER A 153 4.34 0.78 12.67
CA SER A 153 2.95 0.90 12.18
C SER A 153 2.90 0.88 10.65
N LEU A 154 3.78 1.62 9.98
CA LEU A 154 3.84 1.64 8.52
C LEU A 154 4.22 0.26 7.97
N ILE A 155 5.27 -0.38 8.48
CA ILE A 155 5.70 -1.71 8.02
C ILE A 155 4.56 -2.73 8.17
N LEU A 156 3.96 -2.83 9.37
CA LEU A 156 2.88 -3.78 9.61
C LEU A 156 1.60 -3.44 8.84
N THR A 157 1.39 -2.18 8.47
CA THR A 157 0.27 -1.80 7.59
C THR A 157 0.51 -2.25 6.15
N ILE A 158 1.75 -2.31 5.67
CA ILE A 158 2.07 -2.64 4.28
C ILE A 158 2.06 -4.15 4.01
N LEU A 159 2.54 -4.95 4.97
CA LEU A 159 2.73 -6.40 4.81
C LEU A 159 1.45 -7.18 4.40
N PRO A 160 0.24 -6.91 4.94
CA PRO A 160 -0.98 -7.59 4.50
C PRO A 160 -1.28 -7.32 3.01
N PHE A 161 -1.04 -6.09 2.55
CA PHE A 161 -1.31 -5.66 1.19
C PHE A 161 -0.30 -6.20 0.19
N LEU A 162 0.93 -6.45 0.63
CA LEU A 162 1.88 -7.26 -0.12
C LEU A 162 1.36 -8.68 -0.37
N GLY A 163 0.74 -9.30 0.64
CA GLY A 163 0.09 -10.61 0.50
C GLY A 163 -1.08 -10.59 -0.49
N ILE A 164 -1.91 -9.55 -0.45
CA ILE A 164 -2.99 -9.34 -1.42
C ILE A 164 -2.42 -9.09 -2.84
N GLY A 165 -1.33 -8.33 -2.96
CA GLY A 165 -0.62 -8.14 -4.22
C GLY A 165 -0.07 -9.45 -4.81
N LEU A 166 0.44 -10.35 -3.97
CA LEU A 166 0.84 -11.70 -4.37
C LEU A 166 -0.35 -12.53 -4.88
N LEU A 167 -1.50 -12.48 -4.19
CA LEU A 167 -2.71 -13.14 -4.65
C LEU A 167 -3.17 -12.61 -6.02
N SER A 168 -3.12 -11.29 -6.18
CA SER A 168 -3.44 -10.64 -7.45
C SER A 168 -2.50 -11.08 -8.57
N ALA A 169 -1.19 -11.14 -8.30
CA ALA A 169 -0.21 -11.66 -9.24
C ALA A 169 -0.48 -13.14 -9.60
N ALA A 170 -0.84 -13.99 -8.64
CA ALA A 170 -1.19 -15.38 -8.89
C ALA A 170 -2.39 -15.53 -9.83
N ILE A 171 -3.43 -14.71 -9.66
CA ILE A 171 -4.59 -14.66 -10.57
C ILE A 171 -4.14 -14.30 -12.00
N ILE A 172 -3.30 -13.28 -12.16
CA ILE A 172 -2.80 -12.85 -13.48
C ILE A 172 -1.93 -13.93 -14.13
N ILE A 173 -1.16 -14.70 -13.36
CA ILE A 173 -0.36 -15.82 -13.91
C ILE A 173 -1.25 -16.87 -14.58
N VAL A 174 -2.37 -17.22 -13.95
CA VAL A 174 -3.30 -18.27 -14.40
C VAL A 174 -4.23 -17.75 -15.49
N PHE A 175 -4.93 -16.64 -15.23
CA PHE A 175 -6.01 -16.15 -16.09
C PHE A 175 -5.54 -15.17 -17.16
N LYS A 176 -4.30 -14.67 -17.10
CA LYS A 176 -3.69 -13.68 -18.01
C LYS A 176 -4.38 -12.31 -18.07
N GLN A 177 -5.58 -12.18 -17.53
CA GLN A 177 -6.35 -10.94 -17.55
C GLN A 177 -7.10 -10.75 -16.23
N GLY A 178 -7.31 -9.48 -15.89
CA GLY A 178 -8.12 -9.07 -14.76
C GLY A 178 -7.33 -8.97 -13.46
N ASN A 179 -7.69 -7.96 -12.66
CA ASN A 179 -7.18 -7.78 -11.30
C ASN A 179 -8.37 -7.53 -10.36
N PRO A 180 -9.26 -8.53 -10.18
CA PRO A 180 -10.49 -8.36 -9.41
C PRO A 180 -10.21 -7.99 -7.95
N LEU A 181 -9.09 -8.49 -7.39
CA LEU A 181 -8.69 -8.15 -6.03
C LEU A 181 -8.38 -6.66 -5.88
N THR A 182 -7.68 -6.05 -6.82
CA THR A 182 -7.43 -4.59 -6.76
C THR A 182 -8.74 -3.81 -6.81
N TRP A 183 -9.69 -4.23 -7.64
CA TRP A 183 -10.98 -3.55 -7.73
C TRP A 183 -11.82 -3.71 -6.44
N ILE A 184 -11.89 -4.93 -5.90
CA ILE A 184 -12.59 -5.22 -4.64
C ILE A 184 -11.93 -4.44 -3.50
N PHE A 185 -10.63 -4.62 -3.27
CA PHE A 185 -9.95 -3.93 -2.19
C PHE A 185 -9.93 -2.42 -2.39
N GLY A 186 -9.77 -1.90 -3.60
CA GLY A 186 -9.85 -0.46 -3.86
C GLY A 186 -11.21 0.12 -3.49
N SER A 187 -12.29 -0.51 -3.94
CA SER A 187 -13.66 -0.01 -3.73
C SER A 187 -14.12 -0.17 -2.28
N PHE A 188 -13.95 -1.37 -1.69
CA PHE A 188 -14.41 -1.64 -0.34
C PHE A 188 -13.53 -1.00 0.73
N SER A 189 -12.21 -0.94 0.53
CA SER A 189 -11.33 -0.31 1.52
C SER A 189 -11.58 1.20 1.57
N GLY A 190 -11.76 1.87 0.44
CA GLY A 190 -12.10 3.30 0.43
C GLY A 190 -13.36 3.64 1.21
N LEU A 191 -14.37 2.77 1.15
CA LEU A 191 -15.67 2.98 1.81
C LEU A 191 -15.67 2.56 3.29
N LEU A 192 -15.11 1.40 3.61
CA LEU A 192 -15.31 0.76 4.91
C LEU A 192 -14.13 0.93 5.86
N SER A 193 -12.92 1.20 5.36
CA SER A 193 -11.73 1.23 6.23
C SER A 193 -11.57 2.51 7.04
N GLY A 194 -12.47 3.48 6.86
CA GLY A 194 -12.40 4.77 7.52
C GLY A 194 -11.35 5.73 6.93
N VAL A 195 -11.12 5.69 5.61
CA VAL A 195 -10.24 6.66 4.92
C VAL A 195 -10.76 8.08 5.11
N PHE A 196 -12.05 8.31 4.86
CA PHE A 196 -12.67 9.64 4.86
C PHE A 196 -13.37 10.00 6.17
N TYR A 197 -13.69 9.02 7.01
CA TYR A 197 -14.38 9.20 8.29
C TYR A 197 -13.99 8.09 9.28
N PRO A 198 -14.13 8.30 10.60
CA PRO A 198 -13.93 7.23 11.57
C PRO A 198 -14.92 6.07 11.37
N VAL A 199 -14.48 4.83 11.63
CA VAL A 199 -15.33 3.63 11.51
C VAL A 199 -16.55 3.69 12.45
N SER A 200 -16.46 4.42 13.56
CA SER A 200 -17.58 4.64 14.49
C SER A 200 -18.76 5.39 13.88
N VAL A 201 -18.58 6.08 12.76
CA VAL A 201 -19.65 6.77 12.02
C VAL A 201 -20.49 5.79 11.19
N LEU A 202 -19.95 4.60 10.87
CA LEU A 202 -20.70 3.60 10.12
C LEU A 202 -21.85 3.02 10.95
N PRO A 203 -22.99 2.67 10.31
CA PRO A 203 -24.04 1.87 10.94
C PRO A 203 -23.47 0.63 11.61
N HIS A 204 -24.02 0.23 12.77
CA HIS A 204 -23.50 -0.90 13.57
C HIS A 204 -23.34 -2.20 12.79
N TRP A 205 -24.19 -2.45 11.79
CA TRP A 205 -24.11 -3.64 10.94
C TRP A 205 -22.94 -3.62 9.93
N LEU A 206 -22.39 -2.43 9.59
CA LEU A 206 -21.24 -2.29 8.70
C LEU A 206 -19.89 -2.34 9.43
N GLN A 207 -19.86 -2.01 10.72
CA GLN A 207 -18.62 -1.99 11.51
C GLN A 207 -17.87 -3.34 11.54
N PRO A 208 -18.53 -4.51 11.62
CA PRO A 208 -17.85 -5.80 11.53
C PRO A 208 -17.11 -6.00 10.20
N PHE A 209 -17.66 -5.52 9.09
CA PHE A 209 -17.01 -5.63 7.78
C PHE A 209 -15.76 -4.75 7.69
N ALA A 210 -15.78 -3.57 8.31
CA ALA A 210 -14.60 -2.72 8.44
C ALA A 210 -13.47 -3.41 9.22
N ALA A 211 -13.81 -4.24 10.23
CA ALA A 211 -12.83 -5.00 11.02
C ALA A 211 -12.15 -6.13 10.22
N PHE A 212 -12.68 -6.55 9.07
CA PHE A 212 -12.01 -7.49 8.18
C PHE A 212 -11.01 -6.83 7.22
N ILE A 213 -10.91 -5.49 7.25
CA ILE A 213 -10.04 -4.73 6.35
C ILE A 213 -8.78 -4.31 7.12
N PRO A 214 -7.58 -4.79 6.73
CA PRO A 214 -6.34 -4.44 7.44
C PRO A 214 -6.05 -2.93 7.43
N LEU A 215 -6.48 -2.19 6.39
CA LEU A 215 -6.33 -0.73 6.30
C LEU A 215 -7.03 -0.01 7.46
N THR A 216 -8.08 -0.57 8.05
CA THR A 216 -8.77 0.00 9.22
C THR A 216 -7.82 0.15 10.42
N TYR A 217 -7.09 -0.92 10.74
CA TYR A 217 -6.14 -0.92 11.85
C TYR A 217 -4.88 -0.10 11.53
N GLY A 218 -4.43 -0.12 10.28
CA GLY A 218 -3.30 0.69 9.81
C GLY A 218 -3.59 2.19 9.92
N LEU A 219 -4.78 2.62 9.49
CA LEU A 219 -5.22 4.01 9.63
C LEU A 219 -5.32 4.42 11.09
N ASP A 220 -5.92 3.59 11.94
CA ASP A 220 -6.06 3.90 13.36
C ASP A 220 -4.69 4.05 14.05
N ALA A 221 -3.76 3.12 13.80
CA ALA A 221 -2.41 3.17 14.36
C ALA A 221 -1.63 4.39 13.86
N VAL A 222 -1.55 4.59 12.54
CA VAL A 222 -0.77 5.68 11.94
C VAL A 222 -1.35 7.04 12.33
N ARG A 223 -2.67 7.20 12.41
CA ARG A 223 -3.29 8.45 12.88
C ARG A 223 -3.00 8.75 14.34
N LYS A 224 -3.07 7.76 15.23
CA LYS A 224 -2.71 7.96 16.65
C LYS A 224 -1.24 8.38 16.77
N VAL A 225 -0.35 7.70 16.06
CA VAL A 225 1.08 8.06 16.11
C VAL A 225 1.34 9.46 15.54
N LEU A 226 0.77 9.78 14.37
CA LEU A 226 1.05 11.06 13.69
C LEU A 226 0.30 12.25 14.28
N LEU A 227 -0.95 12.08 14.72
CA LEU A 227 -1.83 13.19 15.10
C LEU A 227 -1.91 13.42 16.61
N THR A 228 -1.72 12.37 17.42
CA THR A 228 -1.73 12.48 18.89
C THR A 228 -0.37 12.24 19.53
N GLY A 229 0.63 11.79 18.77
CA GLY A 229 1.96 11.48 19.29
C GLY A 229 2.03 10.15 20.05
N ALA A 230 1.09 9.24 19.79
CA ALA A 230 0.96 7.99 20.52
C ALA A 230 2.22 7.11 20.43
N GLY A 231 2.57 6.47 21.56
CA GLY A 231 3.67 5.51 21.63
C GLY A 231 3.30 4.12 21.10
N ILE A 232 4.30 3.23 21.01
CA ILE A 232 4.12 1.85 20.52
C ILE A 232 3.11 1.04 21.35
N LEU A 233 3.07 1.27 22.67
CA LEU A 233 2.18 0.56 23.58
C LEU A 233 0.70 0.94 23.36
N GLU A 234 0.45 2.21 23.05
CA GLU A 234 -0.90 2.75 22.81
C GLU A 234 -1.53 2.21 21.52
N VAL A 235 -0.70 1.84 20.53
CA VAL A 235 -1.15 1.25 19.26
C VAL A 235 -0.93 -0.28 19.19
N SER A 236 -0.56 -0.92 20.31
CA SER A 236 -0.18 -2.33 20.35
C SER A 236 -1.26 -3.28 19.83
N HIS A 237 -2.54 -3.02 20.14
CA HIS A 237 -3.65 -3.82 19.66
C HIS A 237 -3.73 -3.83 18.12
N GLN A 238 -3.63 -2.65 17.51
CA GLN A 238 -3.65 -2.47 16.07
C GLN A 238 -2.47 -3.21 15.42
N LEU A 239 -1.28 -3.11 16.02
CA LEU A 239 -0.08 -3.79 15.53
C LEU A 239 -0.21 -5.31 15.59
N LEU A 240 -0.79 -5.86 16.67
CA LEU A 240 -1.02 -7.31 16.78
C LEU A 240 -2.01 -7.82 15.72
N VAL A 241 -3.10 -7.08 15.48
CA VAL A 241 -4.07 -7.44 14.44
C VAL A 241 -3.45 -7.34 13.05
N LEU A 242 -2.67 -6.30 12.77
CA LEU A 242 -1.93 -6.15 11.52
C LEU A 242 -0.89 -7.26 11.32
N LEU A 243 -0.21 -7.68 12.40
CA LEU A 243 0.73 -8.80 12.36
C LEU A 243 0.01 -10.11 11.99
N PHE A 244 -1.14 -10.38 12.60
CA PHE A 244 -1.99 -11.53 12.25
C PHE A 244 -2.38 -11.50 10.77
N PHE A 245 -2.91 -10.38 10.27
CA PHE A 245 -3.24 -10.22 8.87
C PHE A 245 -2.03 -10.40 7.96
N SER A 246 -0.86 -9.89 8.36
CA SER A 246 0.38 -10.03 7.60
C SER A 246 0.75 -11.49 7.40
N ILE A 247 0.72 -12.29 8.48
CA ILE A 247 1.04 -13.72 8.42
C ILE A 247 0.06 -14.45 7.50
N VAL A 248 -1.24 -14.17 7.65
CA VAL A 248 -2.30 -14.83 6.85
C VAL A 248 -2.18 -14.46 5.38
N PHE A 249 -2.19 -13.17 5.03
CA PHE A 249 -2.21 -12.75 3.62
C PHE A 249 -0.88 -13.05 2.91
N LEU A 250 0.27 -12.92 3.56
CA LEU A 250 1.55 -13.30 2.95
C LEU A 250 1.65 -14.81 2.75
N GLY A 251 1.24 -15.60 3.74
CA GLY A 251 1.24 -17.06 3.63
C GLY A 251 0.35 -17.54 2.49
N VAL A 252 -0.89 -17.05 2.43
CA VAL A 252 -1.85 -17.37 1.36
C VAL A 252 -1.36 -16.86 0.00
N GLY A 253 -0.82 -15.65 -0.07
CA GLY A 253 -0.28 -15.06 -1.29
C GLY A 253 0.91 -15.84 -1.87
N LEU A 254 1.89 -16.22 -1.04
CA LEU A 254 3.04 -17.01 -1.47
C LEU A 254 2.61 -18.41 -1.94
N ALA A 255 1.70 -19.06 -1.22
CA ALA A 255 1.15 -20.35 -1.62
C ALA A 255 0.40 -20.27 -2.95
N ALA A 256 -0.40 -19.23 -3.15
CA ALA A 256 -1.13 -18.99 -4.39
C ALA A 256 -0.19 -18.77 -5.59
N VAL A 257 0.88 -17.99 -5.43
CA VAL A 257 1.89 -17.80 -6.49
C VAL A 257 2.59 -19.12 -6.82
N ALA A 258 3.00 -19.89 -5.82
CA ALA A 258 3.63 -21.20 -6.04
C ALA A 258 2.69 -22.16 -6.80
N TYR A 259 1.40 -22.18 -6.43
CA TYR A 259 0.39 -23.00 -7.10
C TYR A 259 0.11 -22.53 -8.53
N ALA A 260 -0.03 -21.22 -8.74
CA ALA A 260 -0.23 -20.62 -10.06
C ALA A 260 0.93 -20.94 -11.02
N LEU A 261 2.18 -20.87 -10.55
CA LEU A 261 3.36 -21.25 -11.34
C LEU A 261 3.36 -22.75 -11.69
N LYS A 262 2.89 -23.62 -10.77
CA LYS A 262 2.77 -25.06 -11.04
C LYS A 262 1.75 -25.35 -12.13
N ILE A 263 0.58 -24.68 -12.09
CA ILE A 263 -0.45 -24.79 -13.13
C ILE A 263 0.09 -24.31 -14.46
N ALA A 264 0.64 -23.09 -14.51
CA ALA A 264 1.12 -22.49 -15.76
C ALA A 264 2.20 -23.34 -16.45
N ARG A 265 3.09 -23.99 -15.67
CA ARG A 265 4.08 -24.94 -16.19
C ARG A 265 3.46 -26.22 -16.72
N LYS A 266 2.42 -26.75 -16.06
CA LYS A 266 1.75 -27.98 -16.47
C LYS A 266 0.97 -27.79 -17.78
N ASP A 267 0.30 -26.65 -17.91
CA ASP A 267 -0.59 -26.40 -19.04
C ASP A 267 0.14 -25.83 -20.27
N GLY A 268 1.46 -25.57 -20.17
CA GLY A 268 2.23 -24.94 -21.24
C GLY A 268 1.78 -23.50 -21.55
N THR A 269 0.95 -22.90 -20.70
CA THR A 269 0.33 -21.58 -20.91
C THR A 269 1.26 -20.42 -20.59
N LEU A 270 2.55 -20.69 -20.37
CA LEU A 270 3.54 -19.64 -20.16
C LEU A 270 3.80 -18.83 -21.45
N LEU A 271 3.57 -19.44 -22.63
CA LEU A 271 3.78 -18.84 -23.96
C LEU A 271 2.59 -17.99 -24.46
N TYR A 272 1.43 -18.05 -23.79
CA TYR A 272 0.22 -17.37 -24.21
C TYR A 272 -0.03 -16.14 -23.32
N TYR A 273 -0.16 -14.95 -23.93
CA TYR A 273 -0.22 -13.64 -23.25
C TYR A 273 -1.50 -12.84 -23.49
#